data_AF-A0A4Q4Z0G7-F1
#
_entry.id   AF-A0A4Q4Z0G7-F1
#
_cell.length_a   1.000
_cell.length_b   1.000
_cell.length_c   1.000
_cell.angle_alpha   90.00
_cell.angle_beta   90.00
_cell.angle_gamma   90.00
#
_symmetry.space_group_name_H-M   'P 1'
#
loop_
_entity.id
_entity.type
_entity.pdbx_description
1 polymer ?
#
loop_
_entity_poly.entity_id
_entity_poly.type
_entity_poly.pdbx_seq_one_letter_code
_entity_poly.pdbx_strand_id
1 'polypeptide(L)'
;MTSKRKPIVAVAATALVAVGLAACGGGSTSGGGSSTKEGTKGGTLYYLGGTRTVEHIDPQRMYIGRDLTNFNRLTNRGLLTFPATEDPAHATDLVPDVATDTGTPSDNAKTWEFTLRDGVKWEDGKPVTCEDFAYGISRTFATDVITGGP
;
A
#
# COMPACT_ATOMS: atom_id res chain seq x y z
N MET A 1 -44.90 -64.99 8.06
CA MET A 1 -44.01 -64.12 8.87
C MET A 1 -44.74 -62.80 9.11
N THR A 2 -45.05 -62.58 10.40
CA THR A 2 -45.50 -61.35 11.11
C THR A 2 -44.86 -60.04 10.60
N SER A 3 -45.38 -58.82 10.70
CA SER A 3 -46.43 -58.16 11.50
C SER A 3 -46.70 -56.77 10.90
N LYS A 4 -47.90 -56.21 11.13
CA LYS A 4 -48.29 -54.81 10.88
C LYS A 4 -47.41 -53.81 11.65
N ARG A 5 -47.31 -52.55 11.17
CA ARG A 5 -47.34 -51.29 11.96
C ARG A 5 -47.49 -50.05 11.06
N LYS A 6 -48.13 -49.02 11.64
CA LYS A 6 -48.81 -47.85 11.03
C LYS A 6 -47.92 -46.57 11.09
N PRO A 7 -48.36 -45.41 10.54
CA PRO A 7 -47.57 -44.36 9.88
C PRO A 7 -47.10 -43.25 10.83
N ILE A 8 -46.17 -42.36 10.42
CA ILE A 8 -45.94 -41.02 11.00
C ILE A 8 -45.18 -40.11 10.00
N VAL A 9 -45.85 -39.01 9.59
CA VAL A 9 -45.44 -37.57 9.59
C VAL A 9 -44.03 -37.23 9.06
N ALA A 10 -43.87 -36.61 7.87
CA ALA A 10 -44.02 -35.18 7.48
C ALA A 10 -42.95 -34.22 8.06
N VAL A 11 -42.75 -33.07 7.37
CA VAL A 11 -41.91 -31.87 7.67
C VAL A 11 -40.54 -31.89 6.96
N ALA A 12 -40.09 -30.89 6.19
CA ALA A 12 -40.67 -29.66 5.64
C ALA A 12 -39.78 -29.19 4.48
N ALA A 13 -40.39 -28.65 3.42
CA ALA A 13 -39.71 -27.96 2.34
C ALA A 13 -39.45 -26.49 2.77
N THR A 14 -38.19 -26.09 2.79
CA THR A 14 -37.76 -24.74 3.15
C THR A 14 -38.10 -23.76 2.03
N ALA A 15 -38.79 -22.67 2.39
CA ALA A 15 -39.31 -21.65 1.50
C ALA A 15 -38.21 -20.81 0.82
N LEU A 16 -38.44 -20.55 -0.48
CA LEU A 16 -37.70 -19.65 -1.35
C LEU A 16 -38.21 -18.19 -1.22
N VAL A 17 -37.25 -17.25 -1.28
CA VAL A 17 -37.29 -15.96 -1.99
C VAL A 17 -38.28 -14.88 -1.51
N ALA A 18 -37.72 -13.83 -0.91
CA ALA A 18 -38.00 -12.38 -1.09
C ALA A 18 -37.14 -11.64 -0.04
N VAL A 19 -36.31 -10.64 -0.32
CA VAL A 19 -36.65 -9.32 -0.89
C VAL A 19 -35.37 -8.72 -1.46
N GLY A 20 -35.42 -8.32 -2.72
CA GLY A 20 -34.49 -7.35 -3.31
C GLY A 20 -35.31 -6.29 -4.02
N LEU A 21 -35.50 -5.12 -3.39
CA LEU A 21 -36.01 -3.89 -4.01
C LEU A 21 -35.69 -2.70 -3.09
N ALA A 22 -34.46 -2.24 -3.13
CA ALA A 22 -34.07 -0.91 -2.69
C ALA A 22 -33.08 -0.34 -3.71
N ALA A 23 -33.54 -0.21 -4.95
CA ALA A 23 -32.90 0.56 -6.00
C ALA A 23 -33.94 1.55 -6.53
N CYS A 24 -33.54 2.83 -6.59
CA CYS A 24 -34.32 4.03 -6.95
C CYS A 24 -35.11 4.69 -5.80
N GLY A 25 -34.43 5.57 -5.07
CA GLY A 25 -35.02 6.66 -4.30
C GLY A 25 -34.05 7.83 -4.29
N GLY A 26 -34.23 8.77 -5.21
CA GLY A 26 -33.45 10.00 -5.27
C GLY A 26 -33.72 10.87 -4.05
N GLY A 27 -32.65 11.24 -3.35
CA GLY A 27 -32.67 12.18 -2.24
C GLY A 27 -31.24 12.64 -1.98
N SER A 28 -30.94 13.87 -2.41
CA SER A 28 -29.66 14.52 -2.15
C SER A 28 -29.44 14.63 -0.64
N THR A 29 -28.42 13.97 -0.13
CA THR A 29 -27.81 14.33 1.15
C THR A 29 -26.30 14.27 0.97
N SER A 30 -25.71 15.46 0.89
CA SER A 30 -24.27 15.70 0.96
C SER A 30 -23.75 15.17 2.30
N GLY A 31 -23.10 14.02 2.26
CA GLY A 31 -22.31 13.49 3.35
C GLY A 31 -21.06 12.87 2.74
N GLY A 32 -19.95 13.60 2.78
CA GLY A 32 -18.61 13.11 2.43
C GLY A 32 -18.15 12.08 3.45
N GLY A 33 -18.82 10.92 3.51
CA GLY A 33 -18.32 9.74 4.17
C GLY A 33 -17.49 8.98 3.16
N SER A 34 -16.16 9.01 3.31
CA SER A 34 -15.30 8.02 2.66
C SER A 34 -15.82 6.65 3.08
N SER A 35 -16.49 5.96 2.16
CA SER A 35 -16.85 4.57 2.36
C SER A 35 -15.56 3.78 2.29
N THR A 36 -14.92 3.59 3.44
CA THR A 36 -13.90 2.56 3.60
C THR A 36 -14.57 1.23 3.35
N LYS A 37 -14.53 0.77 2.09
CA LYS A 37 -14.85 -0.62 1.76
C LYS A 37 -13.94 -1.48 2.63
N GLU A 38 -14.54 -2.35 3.42
CA GLU A 38 -13.81 -3.28 4.25
C GLU A 38 -12.84 -4.08 3.37
N GLY A 39 -11.55 -4.01 3.70
CA GLY A 39 -10.52 -4.68 2.91
C GLY A 39 -10.75 -6.18 2.91
N THR A 40 -10.75 -6.82 1.74
CA THR A 40 -10.81 -8.28 1.65
C THR A 40 -9.46 -8.89 2.04
N LYS A 41 -9.49 -10.13 2.54
CA LYS A 41 -8.27 -10.88 2.83
C LYS A 41 -7.42 -10.97 1.55
N GLY A 42 -6.16 -10.56 1.64
CA GLY A 42 -5.19 -10.65 0.54
C GLY A 42 -4.85 -12.09 0.17
N GLY A 43 -4.03 -12.25 -0.88
CA GLY A 43 -3.52 -13.54 -1.36
C GLY A 43 -2.02 -13.50 -1.62
N THR A 44 -1.49 -14.55 -2.24
CA THR A 44 -0.09 -14.62 -2.65
C THR A 44 0.08 -14.08 -4.07
N LEU A 45 0.92 -13.05 -4.22
CA LEU A 45 1.35 -12.55 -5.53
C LEU A 45 2.55 -13.37 -6.03
N TYR A 46 2.37 -14.07 -7.15
CA TYR A 46 3.48 -14.72 -7.85
C TYR A 46 4.08 -13.75 -8.86
N TYR A 47 5.28 -13.26 -8.57
CA TYR A 47 5.99 -12.29 -9.40
C TYR A 47 7.05 -12.99 -10.26
N LEU A 48 6.99 -12.76 -11.58
CA LEU A 48 8.02 -13.21 -12.51
C LEU A 48 9.21 -12.25 -12.46
N GLY A 49 10.22 -12.56 -11.66
CA GLY A 49 11.42 -11.74 -11.49
C GLY A 49 12.38 -11.70 -12.69
N GLY A 50 12.13 -12.51 -13.73
CA GLY A 50 13.06 -12.68 -14.84
C GLY A 50 14.28 -13.53 -14.46
N THR A 51 15.36 -13.43 -15.25
CA THR A 51 16.56 -14.29 -15.10
C THR A 51 17.51 -13.88 -13.99
N ARG A 52 17.34 -12.70 -13.39
CA ARG A 52 18.22 -12.16 -12.35
C ARG A 52 17.41 -11.85 -11.10
N THR A 53 17.92 -12.25 -9.94
CA THR A 53 17.40 -11.84 -8.63
C THR A 53 17.62 -10.34 -8.41
N VAL A 54 17.04 -9.78 -7.34
CA VAL A 54 17.38 -8.44 -6.87
C VAL A 54 18.89 -8.38 -6.57
N GLU A 55 19.57 -7.33 -7.02
CA GLU A 55 21.03 -7.22 -6.86
C GLU A 55 21.45 -6.90 -5.43
N HIS A 56 20.69 -6.04 -4.75
CA HIS A 56 20.91 -5.61 -3.37
C HIS A 56 19.57 -5.34 -2.71
N ILE A 57 19.44 -5.67 -1.43
CA ILE A 57 18.29 -5.27 -0.61
C ILE A 57 18.54 -3.96 0.15
N ASP A 58 19.78 -3.48 0.13
CA ASP A 58 20.14 -2.16 0.64
C ASP A 58 19.63 -1.11 -0.37
N PRO A 59 18.68 -0.24 0.02
CA PRO A 59 18.04 0.69 -0.90
C PRO A 59 19.03 1.67 -1.55
N GLN A 60 20.20 1.91 -0.95
CA GLN A 60 21.21 2.84 -1.48
C GLN A 60 22.23 2.17 -2.40
N ARG A 61 22.20 0.85 -2.52
CA ARG A 61 23.10 0.09 -3.40
C ARG A 61 22.38 -0.47 -4.63
N MET A 62 21.11 -0.11 -4.79
CA MET A 62 20.26 -0.55 -5.88
C MET A 62 20.32 0.45 -7.03
N TYR A 63 20.52 -0.03 -8.26
CA TYR A 63 20.62 0.80 -9.46
C TYR A 63 19.84 0.26 -10.66
N ILE A 64 19.47 -1.03 -10.64
CA ILE A 64 18.65 -1.62 -11.69
C ILE A 64 17.22 -1.09 -11.59
N GLY A 65 16.77 -0.39 -12.64
CA GLY A 65 15.44 0.27 -12.66
C GLY A 65 14.28 -0.65 -12.28
N ARG A 66 14.30 -1.92 -12.72
CA ARG A 66 13.31 -2.94 -12.30
C ARG A 66 13.26 -3.09 -10.77
N ASP A 67 14.42 -3.17 -10.12
CA ASP A 67 14.53 -3.39 -8.68
C ASP A 67 14.11 -2.12 -7.93
N LEU A 68 14.53 -0.94 -8.41
CA LEU A 68 14.08 0.36 -7.88
C LEU A 68 12.56 0.51 -7.96
N THR A 69 11.93 0.13 -9.07
CA THR A 69 10.48 0.29 -9.24
C THR A 69 9.67 -0.79 -8.52
N ASN A 70 10.11 -2.06 -8.55
CA ASN A 70 9.28 -3.18 -8.06
C ASN A 70 9.64 -3.60 -6.63
N PHE A 71 10.93 -3.73 -6.32
CA PHE A 71 11.37 -4.22 -5.01
C PHE A 71 11.44 -3.09 -4.00
N ASN A 72 12.13 -1.98 -4.33
CA ASN A 72 12.31 -0.86 -3.40
C ASN A 72 10.95 -0.24 -3.04
N ARG A 73 10.10 0.04 -4.02
CA ARG A 73 8.75 0.59 -3.79
C ARG A 73 7.83 -0.32 -2.97
N LEU A 74 8.09 -1.63 -2.93
CA LEU A 74 7.33 -2.58 -2.11
C LEU A 74 7.83 -2.66 -0.67
N THR A 75 9.14 -2.46 -0.46
CA THR A 75 9.83 -2.76 0.80
C THR A 75 10.26 -1.51 1.57
N ASN A 76 10.37 -0.38 0.89
CA ASN A 76 10.85 0.87 1.45
C ASN A 76 9.85 2.00 1.14
N ARG A 77 9.86 3.00 2.00
CA ARG A 77 9.12 4.27 1.82
C ARG A 77 10.10 5.43 1.83
N GLY A 78 9.71 6.54 1.20
CA GLY A 78 10.50 7.78 1.12
C GLY A 78 9.75 8.96 1.71
N LEU A 79 10.38 10.15 1.69
CA LEU A 79 9.65 11.38 1.98
C LEU A 79 8.52 11.57 0.96
N LEU A 80 8.86 11.42 -0.32
CA LEU A 80 7.99 11.54 -1.49
C LEU A 80 8.01 10.26 -2.30
N THR A 81 7.00 10.10 -3.16
CA THR A 81 6.92 9.00 -4.11
C THR A 81 6.19 9.44 -5.39
N PHE A 82 6.24 8.62 -6.43
CA PHE A 82 5.34 8.76 -7.58
C PHE A 82 4.00 8.08 -7.30
N PRO A 83 2.86 8.55 -7.82
CA PRO A 83 1.57 7.90 -7.62
C PRO A 83 1.49 6.55 -8.33
N ALA A 84 0.73 5.61 -7.76
CA ALA A 84 0.29 4.41 -8.49
C ALA A 84 -0.93 4.78 -9.33
N THR A 85 -0.71 5.28 -10.53
CA THR A 85 -1.76 5.74 -11.47
C THR A 85 -1.56 5.13 -12.85
N GLU A 86 -2.68 4.87 -13.55
CA GLU A 86 -2.68 4.50 -14.97
C GLU A 86 -2.70 5.73 -15.87
N ASP A 87 -2.90 6.93 -15.31
CA ASP A 87 -2.89 8.18 -16.06
C ASP A 87 -1.44 8.61 -16.37
N PRO A 88 -0.99 8.54 -17.63
CA PRO A 88 0.37 8.89 -17.99
C PRO A 88 0.68 10.37 -17.78
N ALA A 89 -0.31 11.26 -17.75
CA ALA A 89 -0.10 12.68 -17.52
C ALA A 89 0.31 12.99 -16.08
N HIS A 90 -0.07 12.13 -15.13
CA HIS A 90 0.18 12.30 -13.69
C HIS A 90 1.17 11.27 -13.12
N ALA A 91 1.64 10.31 -13.94
CA ALA A 91 2.55 9.25 -13.49
C ALA A 91 3.91 9.77 -12.97
N THR A 92 4.30 10.98 -13.36
CA THR A 92 5.56 11.63 -12.95
C THR A 92 5.39 12.70 -11.88
N ASP A 93 4.17 12.92 -11.39
CA ASP A 93 3.93 13.89 -10.33
C ASP A 93 4.54 13.39 -9.02
N LEU A 94 5.23 14.27 -8.29
CA LEU A 94 5.68 13.95 -6.94
C LEU A 94 4.51 14.11 -5.97
N VAL A 95 4.24 13.05 -5.21
CA VAL A 95 3.21 13.04 -4.17
C VAL A 95 3.82 12.71 -2.81
N PRO A 96 3.21 13.16 -1.70
CA PRO A 96 3.71 12.87 -0.36
C PRO A 96 3.62 11.37 -0.05
N ASP A 97 4.66 10.82 0.58
CA ASP A 97 4.66 9.45 1.11
C ASP A 97 4.73 9.47 2.64
N VAL A 98 5.92 9.36 3.23
CA VAL A 98 6.10 9.54 4.69
C VAL A 98 5.93 11.01 5.08
N ALA A 99 6.24 11.94 4.18
CA ALA A 99 5.98 13.36 4.39
C ALA A 99 4.48 13.69 4.30
N THR A 100 4.08 14.79 4.94
CA THR A 100 2.70 15.32 4.88
C THR A 100 2.40 16.02 3.56
N ASP A 101 3.40 16.64 2.94
CA ASP A 101 3.34 17.38 1.68
C ASP A 101 4.61 17.12 0.82
N THR A 102 4.79 17.90 -0.26
CA THR A 102 5.92 17.79 -1.20
C THR A 102 7.17 18.57 -0.77
N GLY A 103 7.19 19.07 0.47
CA GLY A 103 8.24 19.90 1.02
C GLY A 103 8.05 21.39 0.73
N THR A 104 8.55 22.22 1.65
CA THR A 104 8.50 23.68 1.54
C THR A 104 9.90 24.23 1.23
N PRO A 105 10.12 24.83 0.04
CA PRO A 105 11.41 25.39 -0.31
C PRO A 105 11.63 26.77 0.33
N SER A 106 12.87 27.04 0.74
CA SER A 106 13.35 28.34 1.20
C SER A 106 14.79 28.58 0.72
N ASP A 107 15.33 29.78 0.97
CA ASP A 107 16.67 30.20 0.51
C ASP A 107 16.91 29.89 -0.98
N ASN A 108 16.03 30.38 -1.85
CA ASN A 108 16.09 30.12 -3.30
C ASN A 108 16.17 28.62 -3.63
N ALA A 109 15.38 27.80 -2.91
CA ALA A 109 15.31 26.35 -3.03
C ALA A 109 16.61 25.59 -2.65
N LYS A 110 17.51 26.22 -1.89
CA LYS A 110 18.68 25.55 -1.28
C LYS A 110 18.34 24.83 0.00
N THR A 111 17.23 25.19 0.65
CA THR A 111 16.73 24.53 1.85
C THR A 111 15.32 24.03 1.60
N TRP A 112 15.05 22.79 1.99
CA TRP A 112 13.74 22.15 1.88
C TRP A 112 13.34 21.60 3.24
N GLU A 113 12.16 21.98 3.71
CA GLU A 113 11.58 21.47 4.96
C GLU A 113 10.52 20.42 4.66
N PHE A 114 10.52 19.33 5.42
CA PHE A 114 9.52 18.27 5.35
C PHE A 114 9.00 17.97 6.76
N THR A 115 7.69 17.76 6.87
CA THR A 115 7.07 17.25 8.09
C THR A 115 6.68 15.78 7.88
N LEU A 116 7.04 14.91 8.82
CA LEU A 116 6.68 13.49 8.76
C LEU A 116 5.26 13.28 9.29
N ARG A 117 4.53 12.32 8.71
CA ARG A 117 3.22 11.89 9.21
C ARG A 117 3.38 11.13 10.53
N ASP A 118 2.37 11.28 11.40
CA ASP A 118 2.32 10.55 12.66
C ASP A 118 2.13 9.03 12.46
N GLY A 119 2.68 8.26 13.39
CA GLY A 119 2.43 6.82 13.49
C GLY A 119 3.15 5.94 12.47
N VAL A 120 4.03 6.51 11.63
CA VAL A 120 4.89 5.73 10.74
C VAL A 120 5.92 4.97 11.58
N LYS A 121 6.03 3.67 11.34
CA LYS A 121 6.88 2.76 12.09
C LYS A 121 7.68 1.87 11.14
N TRP A 122 8.86 1.49 11.60
CA TRP A 122 9.61 0.36 11.07
C TRP A 122 8.86 -0.95 11.34
N GLU A 123 9.24 -2.01 10.63
CA GLU A 123 8.66 -3.34 10.78
C GLU A 123 8.87 -3.94 12.18
N ASP A 124 9.89 -3.48 12.91
CA ASP A 124 10.15 -3.84 14.30
C ASP A 124 9.30 -3.05 15.32
N GLY A 125 8.47 -2.13 14.82
CA GLY A 125 7.55 -1.30 15.61
C GLY A 125 8.15 0.00 16.15
N LYS A 126 9.43 0.28 15.95
CA LYS A 126 10.04 1.57 16.30
C LYS A 126 9.46 2.69 15.44
N PRO A 127 9.30 3.91 15.98
CA PRO A 127 8.87 5.05 15.18
C PRO A 127 9.93 5.40 14.12
N VAL A 128 9.48 5.81 12.95
CA VAL A 128 10.35 6.46 11.95
C VAL A 128 10.52 7.92 12.33
N THR A 129 11.75 8.41 12.27
CA THR A 129 12.14 9.76 12.72
C THR A 129 12.88 10.53 11.63
N CYS A 130 13.06 11.84 11.82
CA CYS A 130 13.84 12.66 10.88
C CYS A 130 15.32 12.22 10.83
N GLU A 131 15.84 11.72 11.94
CA GLU A 131 17.19 11.19 12.07
C GLU A 131 17.42 9.98 11.17
N ASP A 132 16.40 9.15 10.93
CA ASP A 132 16.50 8.01 10.01
C ASP A 132 16.71 8.47 8.56
N PHE A 133 16.03 9.54 8.15
CA PHE A 133 16.22 10.15 6.82
C PHE A 133 17.58 10.83 6.71
N ALA A 134 18.01 11.55 7.76
CA ALA A 134 19.34 12.17 7.81
C ALA A 134 20.45 11.11 7.71
N TYR A 135 20.33 10.02 8.48
CA TYR A 135 21.24 8.90 8.42
C TYR A 135 21.23 8.24 7.03
N GLY A 136 20.04 7.91 6.51
CA GLY A 136 19.86 7.36 5.18
C GLY A 136 20.57 8.20 4.12
N ILE A 137 20.30 9.50 4.04
CA ILE A 137 20.97 10.39 3.08
C ILE A 137 22.49 10.41 3.28
N SER A 138 22.97 10.48 4.53
CA SER A 138 24.40 10.54 4.83
C SER A 138 25.19 9.33 4.33
N ARG A 139 24.57 8.14 4.29
CA ARG A 139 25.20 6.90 3.82
C ARG A 139 25.64 6.97 2.35
N THR A 140 24.98 7.75 1.51
CA THR A 140 25.38 7.93 0.10
C THR A 140 26.77 8.60 -0.01
N PHE A 141 27.17 9.38 1.00
CA PHE A 141 28.47 10.05 1.02
C PHE A 141 29.60 9.18 1.56
N ALA A 142 29.30 8.05 2.21
CA ALA A 142 30.27 7.14 2.81
C ALA A 142 30.82 6.12 1.80
N THR A 143 31.33 6.58 0.66
CA THR A 143 31.72 5.74 -0.49
C THR A 143 32.96 4.87 -0.24
N ASP A 144 33.72 5.17 0.80
CA ASP A 144 34.85 4.40 1.31
C ASP A 144 34.40 3.19 2.16
N VAL A 145 33.20 3.25 2.73
CA VAL A 145 32.60 2.19 3.56
C VAL A 145 31.54 1.41 2.79
N ILE A 146 30.69 2.11 2.04
CA ILE A 146 29.56 1.56 1.28
C ILE A 146 29.92 1.61 -0.20
N THR A 147 30.16 0.45 -0.80
CA THR A 147 30.62 0.33 -2.19
C THR A 147 29.56 -0.29 -3.10
N GLY A 148 29.55 0.10 -4.38
CA GLY A 148 28.72 -0.54 -5.42
C GLY A 148 27.27 -0.06 -5.51
N GLY A 149 26.92 1.07 -4.89
CA GLY A 149 25.73 1.86 -5.27
C GLY A 149 26.08 2.84 -6.40
N PRO A 150 25.11 3.60 -6.93
CA PRO A 150 25.42 4.76 -7.77
C PRO A 150 26.29 5.80 -7.05
#